data_AF-A0A1W1CHL6-F1
#
_entry.id   AF-A0A1W1CHL6-F1
#
_cell.length_a   1.000
_cell.length_b   1.000
_cell.length_c   1.000
_cell.angle_alpha   90.00
_cell.angle_beta   90.00
_cell.angle_gamma   90.00
#
_symmetry.space_group_name_H-M   'P 1'
#
loop_
_entity.id
_entity.type
_entity.pdbx_description
1 polymer ?
#
loop_
_entity_poly.entity_id
_entity_poly.type
_entity_poly.pdbx_seq_one_letter_code
_entity_poly.pdbx_strand_id
1 'polypeptide(L)' 'MEKLTTYFSHVKAEIQKVIFPTKVQIRQAFIAVFIVVTVISIFLALVDWLMSSIVSAVV' A
#
# COMPACT_ATOMS: atom_id res chain seq x y z
N MET A 1 35.07 6.20 12.38
CA MET A 1 33.77 6.84 12.13
C MET A 1 33.68 7.46 10.74
N GLU A 2 34.77 8.02 10.18
CA GLU A 2 34.76 8.69 8.87
C GLU A 2 34.20 7.85 7.71
N LYS A 3 34.58 6.56 7.62
CA LYS A 3 34.10 5.62 6.58
C LYS A 3 32.58 5.47 6.51
N LEU A 4 31.88 5.54 7.65
CA LEU A 4 30.43 5.46 7.69
C LEU A 4 29.81 6.73 7.11
N THR A 5 30.36 7.90 7.43
CA THR A 5 29.88 9.19 6.91
C THR A 5 30.02 9.24 5.38
N THR A 6 31.14 8.75 4.85
CA THR A 6 31.38 8.70 3.40
C THR A 6 30.42 7.72 2.74
N TYR A 7 30.18 6.57 3.37
CA TYR A 7 29.22 5.58 2.88
C TYR A 7 27.80 6.14 2.77
N PHE A 8 27.30 6.83 3.80
CA PHE A 8 26.00 7.51 3.73
C PHE A 8 25.94 8.59 2.63
N SER A 9 27.04 9.31 2.41
CA SER A 9 27.14 10.29 1.31
C SER A 9 27.03 9.62 -0.06
N HIS A 10 27.74 8.51 -0.28
CA HIS A 10 27.68 7.74 -1.53
C HIS A 10 26.28 7.15 -1.77
N VAL A 11 25.64 6.59 -0.74
CA VAL A 11 24.28 6.05 -0.83
C VAL A 11 23.27 7.14 -1.18
N LYS A 12 23.36 8.32 -0.54
CA LYS A 12 22.49 9.46 -0.86
C LYS A 12 22.65 9.92 -2.31
N ALA A 13 23.89 9.94 -2.82
CA ALA A 13 24.16 10.27 -4.21
C ALA A 13 23.57 9.23 -5.18
N GLU A 14 23.56 7.95 -4.82
CA GLU A 14 23.01 6.88 -5.67
C GLU A 14 21.48 6.89 -5.69
N ILE A 15 20.84 7.18 -4.54
CA ILE A 15 19.39 7.33 -4.44
C ILE A 15 18.89 8.43 -5.38
N GLN A 16 19.64 9.52 -5.54
CA GLN A 16 19.28 10.62 -6.45
C GLN A 16 19.37 10.25 -7.93
N LYS A 17 20.09 9.18 -8.29
CA LYS A 17 20.18 8.69 -9.68
C LYS A 17 19.02 7.77 -10.06
N VAL A 18 18.28 7.27 -9.07
CA VAL A 18 17.13 6.40 -9.30
C VAL A 18 16.00 7.23 -9.90
N ILE A 19 15.34 6.67 -10.91
CA ILE A 19 14.16 7.28 -11.54
C ILE A 19 12.99 7.14 -10.57
N PHE A 20 12.71 8.20 -9.83
CA PHE A 20 11.52 8.24 -8.97
C PHE A 20 10.25 8.39 -9.80
N PRO A 21 9.14 7.80 -9.35
CA PRO A 21 7.86 7.98 -9.99
C PRO A 21 7.46 9.46 -9.98
N THR A 22 6.83 9.91 -11.06
CA THR A 22 6.37 11.28 -11.17
C THR A 22 5.19 11.53 -10.21
N LYS A 23 4.94 12.80 -9.87
CA LYS A 23 3.79 13.17 -9.01
C LYS A 23 2.45 12.67 -9.55
N VAL A 24 2.34 12.54 -10.88
CA VAL A 24 1.14 12.00 -11.55
C VAL A 24 1.02 10.50 -11.36
N GLN A 25 2.11 9.74 -11.57
CA GLN A 25 2.13 8.29 -11.36
C GLN A 25 1.81 7.92 -9.90
N ILE A 26 2.32 8.68 -8.94
CA ILE A 26 2.02 8.47 -7.51
C ILE A 26 0.52 8.62 -7.24
N ARG A 27 -0.11 9.67 -7.78
CA ARG A 27 -1.56 9.91 -7.61
C ARG A 27 -2.38 8.81 -8.27
N GLN A 28 -2.00 8.37 -9.47
CA GLN A 28 -2.69 7.29 -10.17
C GLN A 28 -2.59 5.97 -9.40
N ALA A 29 -1.39 5.60 -8.94
CA ALA A 29 -1.18 4.39 -8.14
C ALA A 29 -1.98 4.44 -6.83
N PHE A 30 -2.01 5.59 -6.16
CA PHE A 30 -2.81 5.79 -4.95
C PHE A 30 -4.31 5.56 -5.21
N ILE A 31 -4.86 6.19 -6.26
CA ILE A 31 -6.28 6.04 -6.61
C ILE A 31 -6.59 4.60 -6.99
N ALA A 32 -5.72 3.94 -7.75
CA ALA A 32 -5.90 2.55 -8.15
C ALA A 32 -5.98 1.62 -6.94
N VAL A 33 -5.02 1.72 -6.01
CA VAL A 33 -5.03 0.91 -4.77
C VAL A 33 -6.25 1.22 -3.91
N PHE A 34 -6.61 2.50 -3.77
CA PHE A 34 -7.76 2.92 -2.98
C PHE A 34 -9.08 2.31 -3.49
N ILE A 35 -9.30 2.32 -4.80
CA ILE A 35 -10.47 1.71 -5.42
C ILE A 35 -10.47 0.19 -5.18
N VAL A 36 -9.35 -0.48 -5.45
CA VAL A 36 -9.24 -1.94 -5.28
C VAL A 36 -9.52 -2.36 -3.84
N VAL A 37 -8.92 -1.69 -2.86
CA VAL A 37 -9.12 -1.98 -1.45
C VAL A 37 -10.58 -1.73 -1.06
N THR A 38 -11.19 -0.63 -1.51
CA THR A 38 -12.59 -0.31 -1.21
C THR A 38 -13.54 -1.41 -1.70
N VAL A 39 -13.36 -1.88 -2.94
CA VAL A 39 -14.20 -2.95 -3.51
C VAL A 39 -14.04 -4.26 -2.73
N ILE A 40 -12.80 -4.64 -2.43
CA ILE A 40 -12.52 -5.88 -1.68
C ILE A 40 -13.09 -5.78 -0.26
N SER A 41 -12.92 -4.65 0.43
CA SER A 41 -13.45 -4.43 1.78
C SER A 41 -14.98 -4.51 1.83
N ILE A 42 -15.68 -3.95 0.83
CA ILE A 42 -17.14 -4.07 0.75
C ILE A 42 -17.56 -5.53 0.54
N PHE A 43 -16.85 -6.25 -0.34
CA PHE A 43 -17.12 -7.66 -0.57
C PHE A 43 -16.95 -8.49 0.71
N LEU A 44 -15.83 -8.32 1.42
CA LEU A 44 -15.57 -9.01 2.67
C LEU A 44 -16.62 -8.67 3.73
N ALA A 45 -16.99 -7.39 3.88
CA ALA A 45 -18.02 -6.97 4.82
C ALA A 45 -19.38 -7.63 4.55
N LEU A 46 -19.75 -7.82 3.27
CA LEU A 46 -20.97 -8.52 2.89
C LEU A 46 -20.89 -10.00 3.28
N VAL A 47 -19.77 -10.66 3.00
CA VAL A 47 -19.55 -12.07 3.36
C VAL A 47 -19.60 -12.25 4.88
N ASP A 48 -18.96 -11.37 5.65
CA ASP A 48 -18.98 -11.41 7.12
C ASP A 48 -20.41 -11.26 7.65
N TRP A 49 -21.20 -10.35 7.09
CA TRP A 49 -22.59 -10.15 7.47
C TRP A 49 -23.47 -11.37 7.15
N LEU A 50 -23.27 -11.97 5.98
CA LEU A 50 -23.98 -13.17 5.57
C LEU A 50 -23.64 -14.35 6.50
N MET A 51 -22.36 -14.57 6.78
CA MET A 51 -21.90 -15.64 7.67
C MET A 51 -22.42 -15.43 9.10
N SER A 52 -22.37 -14.21 9.62
CA SER A 52 -22.93 -13.88 10.94
C SER A 52 -24.44 -14.17 11.02
N SER A 53 -25.17 -13.87 9.95
CA SER A 53 -26.62 -14.13 9.86
C SER A 53 -26.93 -15.63 9.83
N ILE A 54 -26.15 -16.42 9.07
CA ILE A 54 -26.29 -17.88 9.00
C ILE A 54 -25.96 -18.51 10.35
N VAL A 55 -24.84 -18.13 10.97
CA VAL A 55 -24.43 -18.67 12.26
C VAL A 55 -25.47 -18.34 13.34
N SER A 56 -25.99 -17.11 13.37
CA SER A 56 -27.04 -16.71 14.30
C SER A 56 -28.41 -17.38 14.05
N ALA A 57 -28.64 -17.91 12.85
CA ALA A 57 -29.88 -18.64 12.54
C ALA A 57 -29.78 -20.13 12.88
N VAL A 58 -28.56 -20.67 12.92
CA VAL A 58 -28.28 -22.10 13.20
C VAL A 58 -28.01 -22.34 14.69
N VAL A 59 -27.43 -21.37 15.40
CA VAL A 59 -27.17 -21.38 16.85
C VAL A 59 -28.18 -20.49 17.55
#